data_AF-A0A849W3Q3-F1
#
_entry.id   AF-A0A849W3Q3-F1
#
_cell.length_a   1.000
_cell.length_b   1.000
_cell.length_c   1.000
_cell.angle_alpha   90.00
_cell.angle_beta   90.00
_cell.angle_gamma   90.00
#
_symmetry.space_group_name_H-M   'P 1'
#
loop_
_entity.id
_entity.type
_entity.pdbx_description
1 polymer ?
#
loop_
_entity_poly.entity_id
_entity_poly.type
_entity_poly.pdbx_seq_one_letter_code
_entity_poly.pdbx_strand_id
1 'polypeptide(L)'
;MKRSSITHLLIILFATAIAGAVPFLFLEDLSKNFGPVSELQTNVAAAINTAVAQTDKIIHAPAPLINNQPSTDGSNLTTTGILKWTNTHRQEQGVLPLKLNVTLNQAATAKLEDMFANQYFEHISPEGLGPDHWVDQSGYEYISIGENLALGSYDGDQDLVAAWMNSPGHRENILNQSFQEIGIAAKKGIYQGAETWLAVQVFAKPLSSCPQVDQTLHTKIEQNKTQLASWDEQILELQVTMEQNRPKGRSNQEEIDYYNSLVKQYNELAKNYNTLTDQTKKLVEQYNAQVAAFNSCAEQ
;
A
#
# COMPACT_ATOMS: atom_id res chain seq x y z
N MET A 1 -46.81 1.30 14.63
CA MET A 1 -45.51 2.01 14.62
C MET A 1 -45.02 1.99 13.17
N LYS A 2 -45.23 3.03 12.34
CA LYS A 2 -44.39 4.25 12.18
C LYS A 2 -42.91 3.91 12.43
N ARG A 3 -42.00 3.98 11.45
CA ARG A 3 -41.69 5.17 10.63
C ARG A 3 -41.39 4.85 9.15
N SER A 4 -41.72 5.87 8.35
CA SER A 4 -41.77 5.97 6.90
C SER A 4 -40.44 6.44 6.31
N SER A 5 -40.16 5.92 5.12
CA SER A 5 -39.31 6.48 4.06
C SER A 5 -39.51 7.99 3.88
N ILE A 6 -38.40 8.74 3.72
CA ILE A 6 -38.37 10.08 3.13
C ILE A 6 -37.07 10.22 2.30
N THR A 7 -37.17 9.89 1.02
CA THR A 7 -36.42 10.52 -0.08
C THR A 7 -36.82 12.00 -0.14
N HIS A 8 -35.88 12.93 -0.17
CA HIS A 8 -36.15 14.32 -0.58
C HIS A 8 -35.28 14.69 -1.78
N LEU A 9 -35.89 14.48 -2.93
CA LEU A 9 -35.63 15.15 -4.19
C LEU A 9 -36.18 16.59 -4.04
N LEU A 10 -35.33 17.60 -3.98
CA LEU A 10 -35.76 19.00 -4.01
C LEU A 10 -35.53 19.54 -5.42
N ILE A 11 -36.57 19.36 -6.24
CA ILE A 11 -36.79 20.08 -7.49
C ILE A 11 -37.18 21.51 -7.11
N ILE A 12 -36.36 22.51 -7.45
CA ILE A 12 -36.80 23.91 -7.43
C ILE A 12 -37.03 24.35 -8.88
N LEU A 13 -38.31 24.41 -9.21
CA LEU A 13 -38.91 24.92 -10.44
C LEU A 13 -39.57 26.26 -10.07
N PHE A 14 -39.22 27.39 -10.69
CA PHE A 14 -40.07 28.61 -10.78
C PHE A 14 -39.48 29.54 -11.86
N ALA A 15 -40.01 29.61 -13.09
CA ALA A 15 -41.25 30.25 -13.58
C ALA A 15 -41.13 31.77 -13.79
N THR A 16 -41.34 32.17 -15.05
CA THR A 16 -41.41 33.53 -15.60
C THR A 16 -42.78 34.17 -15.36
N ALA A 17 -42.82 35.44 -14.92
CA ALA A 17 -43.89 36.39 -15.25
C ALA A 17 -43.40 37.85 -15.09
N ILE A 18 -43.77 38.69 -16.06
CA ILE A 18 -43.29 40.06 -16.33
C ILE A 18 -44.29 41.09 -15.78
N ALA A 19 -43.81 42.22 -15.20
CA ALA A 19 -44.16 43.61 -15.58
C ALA A 19 -43.83 44.64 -14.47
N GLY A 20 -43.08 45.70 -14.82
CA GLY A 20 -43.14 47.00 -14.12
C GLY A 20 -41.83 47.63 -13.58
N ALA A 21 -41.13 48.36 -14.46
CA ALA A 21 -40.27 49.53 -14.20
C ALA A 21 -38.87 49.41 -13.54
N VAL A 22 -37.95 50.14 -14.19
CA VAL A 22 -36.53 50.49 -13.90
C VAL A 22 -35.47 49.43 -14.32
N PRO A 23 -34.63 49.73 -15.33
CA PRO A 23 -33.57 48.83 -15.77
C PRO A 23 -32.38 48.95 -14.81
N PHE A 24 -32.39 48.17 -13.73
CA PHE A 24 -31.16 47.85 -13.01
C PHE A 24 -30.43 46.78 -13.83
N LEU A 25 -29.29 47.16 -14.41
CA LEU A 25 -28.34 46.27 -15.06
C LEU A 25 -27.78 45.32 -14.00
N PHE A 26 -28.49 44.22 -13.76
CA PHE A 26 -27.94 43.06 -13.06
C PHE A 26 -26.70 42.61 -13.84
N LEU A 27 -25.55 42.52 -13.17
CA LEU A 27 -24.53 41.56 -13.59
C LEU A 27 -25.29 40.25 -13.84
N GLU A 28 -25.17 39.68 -15.04
CA GLU A 28 -25.80 38.41 -15.36
C GLU A 28 -25.59 37.46 -14.20
N ASP A 29 -26.71 36.94 -13.70
CA ASP A 29 -26.80 35.99 -12.61
C ASP A 29 -26.03 34.73 -13.00
N LEU A 30 -24.70 34.76 -12.81
CA LEU A 30 -23.79 33.67 -13.14
C LEU A 30 -24.13 32.39 -12.35
N SER A 31 -24.97 32.49 -11.31
CA SER A 31 -25.56 31.32 -10.63
C SER A 31 -26.36 30.42 -11.59
N LYS A 32 -26.80 30.94 -12.75
CA LYS A 32 -27.50 30.16 -13.78
C LYS A 32 -26.59 29.37 -14.72
N ASN A 33 -25.29 29.70 -14.79
CA ASN A 33 -24.33 29.03 -15.66
C ASN A 33 -23.46 27.99 -14.94
N PHE A 34 -23.55 27.91 -13.62
CA PHE A 34 -22.92 26.83 -12.84
C PHE A 34 -24.02 25.85 -12.42
N GLY A 35 -23.91 24.60 -12.88
CA GLY A 35 -24.72 23.51 -12.33
C GLY A 35 -24.58 23.44 -10.81
N PRO A 36 -25.52 22.80 -10.09
CA PRO A 36 -25.47 22.72 -8.64
C PRO A 36 -24.12 22.12 -8.19
N VAL A 37 -23.43 22.81 -7.27
CA VAL A 37 -22.12 22.42 -6.72
C VAL A 37 -22.07 20.96 -6.27
N SER A 38 -23.20 20.41 -5.85
CA SER A 38 -23.36 19.00 -5.47
C SER A 38 -23.05 18.00 -6.58
N GLU A 39 -23.27 18.34 -7.86
CA GLU A 39 -22.93 17.46 -9.00
C GLU A 39 -21.41 17.38 -9.24
N LEU A 40 -20.66 18.43 -8.92
CA LEU A 40 -19.19 18.42 -9.00
C LEU A 40 -18.57 17.64 -7.83
N GLN A 41 -19.10 17.77 -6.61
CA GLN A 41 -18.65 17.03 -5.42
C GLN A 41 -18.75 15.50 -5.59
N THR A 42 -19.83 15.01 -6.21
CA THR A 42 -20.07 13.56 -6.38
C THR A 42 -19.04 12.90 -7.31
N ASN A 43 -18.59 13.63 -8.33
CA ASN A 43 -17.61 13.14 -9.32
C ASN A 43 -16.17 13.10 -8.78
N VAL A 44 -15.88 13.83 -7.69
CA VAL A 44 -14.52 13.95 -7.12
C VAL A 44 -14.30 12.92 -6.01
N ALA A 45 -15.26 12.79 -5.09
CA ALA A 45 -15.19 11.79 -4.02
C ALA A 45 -15.11 10.34 -4.57
N ALA A 46 -15.82 10.05 -5.65
CA ALA A 46 -15.80 8.74 -6.30
C ALA A 46 -14.44 8.42 -6.98
N ALA A 47 -13.78 9.42 -7.59
CA ALA A 47 -12.47 9.24 -8.23
C ALA A 47 -11.34 9.01 -7.21
N ILE A 48 -11.49 9.53 -5.99
CA ILE A 48 -10.48 9.51 -4.94
C ILE A 48 -10.47 8.19 -4.15
N ASN A 49 -11.63 7.57 -3.94
CA ASN A 49 -11.74 6.36 -3.11
C ASN A 49 -11.20 5.08 -3.77
N THR A 50 -10.76 5.13 -5.03
CA THR A 50 -10.32 3.94 -5.79
C THR A 50 -8.78 3.76 -5.81
N ALA A 51 -8.01 4.71 -5.26
CA ALA A 51 -6.56 4.82 -5.54
C ALA A 51 -5.59 4.33 -4.44
N VAL A 52 -6.05 4.02 -3.23
CA VAL A 52 -5.15 3.73 -2.10
C VAL A 52 -5.18 2.23 -1.77
N ALA A 53 -4.54 1.42 -2.62
CA ALA A 53 -4.26 0.03 -2.30
C ALA A 53 -2.81 -0.08 -1.81
N GLN A 54 -2.66 -0.30 -0.50
CA GLN A 54 -1.40 -0.66 0.12
C GLN A 54 -0.92 -2.01 -0.46
N THR A 55 0.37 -2.08 -0.77
CA THR A 55 1.02 -3.30 -1.23
C THR A 55 1.30 -4.16 0.00
N ASP A 56 0.42 -5.12 0.29
CA ASP A 56 0.66 -6.07 1.37
C ASP A 56 1.96 -6.84 1.09
N LYS A 57 2.89 -6.82 2.06
CA LYS A 57 4.13 -7.61 1.99
C LYS A 57 3.77 -9.10 1.93
N ILE A 58 4.32 -9.83 0.95
CA ILE A 58 4.01 -11.27 0.75
C ILE A 58 5.06 -12.11 1.48
N ILE A 59 4.62 -13.06 2.32
CA ILE A 59 5.50 -13.94 3.11
C ILE A 59 5.21 -15.40 2.76
N HIS A 60 6.23 -16.15 2.34
CA HIS A 60 6.14 -17.58 2.00
C HIS A 60 6.91 -18.45 3.01
N ALA A 61 6.20 -19.08 3.94
CA ALA A 61 6.76 -19.92 4.99
C ALA A 61 6.10 -21.32 4.99
N PRO A 62 6.65 -22.33 4.29
CA PRO A 62 6.14 -23.70 4.29
C PRO A 62 6.27 -24.36 5.66
N ALA A 63 5.75 -25.57 5.88
CA ALA A 63 5.95 -26.25 7.17
C ALA A 63 7.45 -26.54 7.41
N PRO A 64 8.02 -26.30 8.61
CA PRO A 64 9.43 -26.52 8.89
C PRO A 64 9.90 -27.97 8.63
N LEU A 65 11.12 -28.14 8.09
CA LEU A 65 11.68 -29.47 7.79
C LEU A 65 12.47 -30.03 8.97
N ILE A 66 12.13 -31.25 9.42
CA ILE A 66 12.88 -31.99 10.45
C ILE A 66 13.48 -33.25 9.86
N ASN A 67 14.80 -33.44 9.99
CA ASN A 67 15.51 -34.64 9.59
C ASN A 67 15.98 -35.46 10.81
N ASN A 68 15.36 -36.62 11.02
CA ASN A 68 15.65 -37.52 12.15
C ASN A 68 16.70 -38.61 11.84
N GLN A 69 17.46 -38.47 10.76
CA GLN A 69 18.52 -39.44 10.43
C GLN A 69 19.69 -39.34 11.43
N PRO A 70 20.37 -40.47 11.74
CA PRO A 70 21.54 -40.48 12.60
C PRO A 70 22.66 -39.63 12.00
N SER A 71 23.33 -38.83 12.83
CA SER A 71 24.41 -37.95 12.41
C SER A 71 25.62 -38.74 11.92
N THR A 72 26.13 -38.38 10.75
CA THR A 72 27.49 -38.75 10.37
C THR A 72 28.47 -37.76 10.99
N ASP A 73 29.54 -38.27 11.59
CA ASP A 73 30.56 -37.43 12.21
C ASP A 73 31.40 -36.75 11.11
N GLY A 74 31.58 -35.42 11.21
CA GLY A 74 32.41 -34.64 10.30
C GLY A 74 31.69 -33.84 9.19
N SER A 75 30.35 -33.84 9.15
CA SER A 75 29.61 -32.96 8.23
C SER A 75 29.70 -31.49 8.65
N ASN A 76 29.94 -30.61 7.68
CA ASN A 76 29.97 -29.16 7.90
C ASN A 76 29.02 -28.49 6.91
N LEU A 77 28.15 -27.62 7.42
CA LEU A 77 27.29 -26.79 6.59
C LEU A 77 27.89 -25.40 6.43
N THR A 78 27.94 -24.91 5.20
CA THR A 78 28.51 -23.61 4.86
C THR A 78 27.52 -22.79 4.06
N THR A 79 27.42 -21.49 4.37
CA THR A 79 26.59 -20.55 3.59
C THR A 79 26.90 -20.60 2.09
N THR A 80 28.18 -20.67 1.71
CA THR A 80 28.60 -20.73 0.30
C THR A 80 28.21 -22.03 -0.38
N GLY A 81 28.32 -23.17 0.29
CA GLY A 81 27.93 -24.46 -0.29
C GLY A 81 26.41 -24.61 -0.40
N ILE A 82 25.66 -24.17 0.60
CA ILE A 82 24.19 -24.12 0.55
C ILE A 82 23.73 -23.25 -0.62
N LEU A 83 24.31 -22.06 -0.78
CA LEU A 83 24.03 -21.18 -1.92
C LEU A 83 24.33 -21.86 -3.26
N LYS A 84 25.49 -22.51 -3.36
CA LYS A 84 25.92 -23.21 -4.59
C LYS A 84 24.89 -24.27 -5.00
N TRP A 85 24.47 -25.13 -4.08
CA TRP A 85 23.50 -26.19 -4.39
C TRP A 85 22.10 -25.66 -4.64
N THR A 86 21.67 -24.62 -3.91
CA THR A 86 20.43 -23.90 -4.17
C THR A 86 20.40 -23.37 -5.61
N ASN A 87 21.48 -22.69 -6.03
CA ASN A 87 21.59 -22.14 -7.38
C ASN A 87 21.79 -23.22 -8.46
N THR A 88 22.36 -24.37 -8.12
CA THR A 88 22.45 -25.51 -9.05
C THR A 88 21.06 -25.99 -9.42
N HIS A 89 20.18 -26.23 -8.45
CA HIS A 89 18.80 -26.62 -8.72
C HIS A 89 17.98 -25.54 -9.45
N ARG A 90 18.20 -24.26 -9.13
CA ARG A 90 17.56 -23.16 -9.89
C ARG A 90 17.97 -23.19 -11.36
N GLN A 91 19.26 -23.34 -11.64
CA GLN A 91 19.78 -23.42 -13.01
C GLN A 91 19.26 -24.65 -13.78
N GLU A 92 19.17 -25.81 -13.12
CA GLU A 92 18.59 -27.03 -13.70
C GLU A 92 17.12 -26.84 -14.14
N GLN A 93 16.39 -25.93 -13.49
CA GLN A 93 15.01 -25.60 -13.80
C GLN A 93 14.86 -24.34 -14.67
N GLY A 94 15.97 -23.79 -15.19
CA GLY A 94 15.96 -22.56 -16.00
C GLY A 94 15.61 -21.30 -15.22
N VAL A 95 15.73 -21.32 -13.89
CA VAL A 95 15.49 -20.18 -12.99
C VAL A 95 16.80 -19.45 -12.73
N LEU A 96 16.76 -18.11 -12.70
CA LEU A 96 17.94 -17.28 -12.46
C LEU A 96 18.57 -17.56 -11.09
N PRO A 97 19.90 -17.58 -10.95
CA PRO A 97 20.56 -17.81 -9.67
C PRO A 97 20.31 -16.64 -8.71
N LEU A 98 20.15 -16.95 -7.43
CA LEU A 98 20.03 -15.99 -6.34
C LEU A 98 21.39 -15.39 -6.00
N LYS A 99 21.38 -14.12 -5.61
CA LYS A 99 22.55 -13.41 -5.09
C LYS A 99 22.53 -13.42 -3.55
N LEU A 100 23.66 -13.80 -2.94
CA LEU A 100 23.79 -13.72 -1.49
C LEU A 100 23.76 -12.25 -1.02
N ASN A 101 22.94 -11.95 -0.02
CA ASN A 101 22.84 -10.62 0.58
C ASN A 101 23.23 -10.68 2.07
N VAL A 102 24.14 -9.79 2.48
CA VAL A 102 24.68 -9.77 3.85
C VAL A 102 23.63 -9.34 4.87
N THR A 103 22.73 -8.43 4.52
CA THR A 103 21.64 -7.99 5.39
C THR A 103 20.64 -9.12 5.61
N LEU A 104 20.28 -9.87 4.56
CA LEU A 104 19.46 -11.08 4.72
C LEU A 104 20.17 -12.19 5.52
N ASN A 105 21.51 -12.30 5.43
CA ASN A 105 22.26 -13.22 6.31
C ASN A 105 22.11 -12.83 7.79
N GLN A 106 22.07 -11.53 8.10
CA GLN A 106 21.85 -11.06 9.47
C GLN A 106 20.45 -11.46 9.96
N ALA A 107 19.42 -11.27 9.13
CA ALA A 107 18.06 -11.74 9.43
C ALA A 107 18.00 -13.26 9.69
N ALA A 108 18.58 -14.05 8.77
CA ALA A 108 18.64 -15.51 8.91
C ALA A 108 19.39 -15.95 10.18
N THR A 109 20.47 -15.24 10.53
CA THR A 109 21.25 -15.51 11.75
C THR A 109 20.46 -15.16 13.00
N ALA A 110 19.78 -14.01 13.02
CA ALA A 110 18.96 -13.60 14.16
C ALA A 110 17.84 -14.62 14.44
N LYS A 111 17.13 -15.05 13.40
CA LYS A 111 16.12 -16.11 13.50
C LYS A 111 16.71 -17.43 14.01
N LEU A 112 17.87 -17.83 13.50
CA LEU A 112 18.56 -19.05 13.91
C LEU A 112 18.94 -19.01 15.39
N GLU A 113 19.54 -17.91 15.85
CA GLU A 113 19.97 -17.77 17.24
C GLU A 113 18.78 -17.67 18.19
N ASP A 114 17.67 -17.05 17.76
CA ASP A 114 16.42 -17.02 18.51
C ASP A 114 15.83 -18.43 18.70
N MET A 115 15.78 -19.26 17.65
CA MET A 115 15.35 -20.65 17.74
C MET A 115 16.22 -21.49 18.69
N PHE A 116 17.53 -21.27 18.70
CA PHE A 116 18.43 -21.91 19.67
C PHE A 116 18.24 -21.36 21.08
N ALA A 117 18.11 -20.05 21.27
CA ALA A 117 17.98 -19.44 22.60
C ALA A 117 16.68 -19.89 23.29
N ASN A 118 15.59 -19.93 22.52
CA ASN A 118 14.25 -20.22 23.02
C ASN A 118 13.81 -21.67 22.79
N GLN A 119 14.69 -22.51 22.22
CA GLN A 119 14.52 -23.96 22.05
C GLN A 119 13.21 -24.34 21.33
N TYR A 120 12.89 -23.60 20.28
CA TYR A 120 11.73 -23.84 19.41
C TYR A 120 12.15 -24.01 17.94
N PHE A 121 11.28 -24.57 17.11
CA PHE A 121 11.53 -24.74 15.68
C PHE A 121 10.27 -24.49 14.86
N GLU A 122 9.97 -23.21 14.66
CA GLU A 122 8.80 -22.74 13.92
C GLU A 122 9.12 -21.41 13.21
N HIS A 123 8.34 -21.04 12.20
CA HIS A 123 8.47 -19.75 11.51
C HIS A 123 8.11 -18.57 12.40
N ILE A 124 7.06 -18.72 13.22
CA ILE A 124 6.63 -17.73 14.20
C ILE A 124 7.25 -18.08 15.55
N SER A 125 7.89 -17.12 16.22
CA SER A 125 8.43 -17.33 17.56
C SER A 125 7.32 -17.48 18.61
N PRO A 126 7.62 -18.01 19.80
CA PRO A 126 6.67 -18.02 20.93
C PRO A 126 6.12 -16.64 21.30
N GLU A 127 6.88 -15.58 21.01
CA GLU A 127 6.50 -14.17 21.20
C GLU A 127 5.68 -13.59 20.04
N GLY A 128 5.40 -14.40 19.01
CA GLY A 128 4.63 -14.02 17.83
C GLY A 128 5.45 -13.35 16.72
N LEU A 129 6.79 -13.46 16.74
CA LEU A 129 7.67 -12.81 15.76
C LEU A 129 7.84 -13.70 14.51
N GLY A 130 7.38 -13.22 13.35
CA GLY A 130 7.46 -13.92 12.07
C GLY A 130 8.73 -13.62 11.27
N PRO A 131 8.86 -14.21 10.05
CA PRO A 131 10.00 -13.97 9.17
C PRO A 131 10.22 -12.50 8.81
N ASP A 132 9.13 -11.75 8.63
CA ASP A 132 9.12 -10.30 8.36
C ASP A 132 9.81 -9.50 9.46
N HIS A 133 9.62 -9.86 10.73
CA HIS A 133 10.26 -9.19 11.86
C HIS A 133 11.79 -9.17 11.73
N TRP A 134 12.39 -10.32 11.43
CA TRP A 134 13.85 -10.46 11.36
C TRP A 134 14.44 -9.71 10.16
N VAL A 135 13.71 -9.70 9.04
CA VAL A 135 14.11 -8.95 7.83
C VAL A 135 13.97 -7.45 8.06
N ASP A 136 12.85 -7.00 8.64
CA ASP A 136 12.62 -5.58 8.98
C ASP A 136 13.67 -5.08 10.00
N GLN A 137 13.98 -5.89 11.03
CA GLN A 137 15.00 -5.55 12.03
C GLN A 137 16.41 -5.43 11.42
N SER A 138 16.70 -6.18 10.36
CA SER A 138 17.97 -6.07 9.63
C SER A 138 18.08 -4.81 8.76
N GLY A 139 16.96 -4.12 8.51
CA GLY A 139 16.89 -2.95 7.63
C GLY A 139 16.86 -3.30 6.14
N TYR A 140 16.46 -4.51 5.78
CA TYR A 140 16.29 -4.93 4.39
C TYR A 140 14.89 -4.58 3.89
N GLU A 141 14.80 -3.84 2.78
CA GLU A 141 13.54 -3.45 2.16
C GLU A 141 13.16 -4.44 1.04
N TYR A 142 11.94 -4.98 1.09
CA TYR A 142 11.49 -6.04 0.20
C TYR A 142 10.04 -5.86 -0.28
N ILE A 143 9.73 -6.54 -1.37
CA ILE A 143 8.37 -6.71 -1.89
C ILE A 143 7.77 -8.00 -1.34
N SER A 144 8.55 -9.07 -1.38
CA SER A 144 8.18 -10.38 -0.87
C SER A 144 9.40 -11.09 -0.28
N ILE A 145 9.13 -11.95 0.69
CA ILE A 145 10.12 -12.83 1.31
C ILE A 145 9.62 -14.26 1.37
N GLY A 146 10.55 -15.20 1.46
CA GLY A 146 10.26 -16.59 1.80
C GLY A 146 11.26 -17.09 2.82
N GLU A 147 10.85 -18.06 3.65
CA GLU A 147 11.73 -18.68 4.65
C GLU A 147 11.71 -20.19 4.50
N ASN A 148 12.88 -20.82 4.40
CA ASN A 148 13.03 -22.26 4.57
C ASN A 148 13.75 -22.54 5.88
N LEU A 149 13.19 -23.46 6.67
CA LEU A 149 13.78 -23.92 7.92
C LEU A 149 14.15 -25.40 7.82
N ALA A 150 15.28 -25.76 8.39
CA ALA A 150 15.71 -27.14 8.54
C ALA A 150 16.31 -27.37 9.94
N LEU A 151 15.90 -28.45 10.58
CA LEU A 151 16.47 -28.95 11.83
C LEU A 151 16.86 -30.41 11.63
N GLY A 152 17.99 -30.86 12.16
CA GLY A 152 18.33 -32.28 12.20
C GLY A 152 19.79 -32.56 11.91
N SER A 153 20.06 -33.77 11.41
CA SER A 153 21.38 -34.17 10.91
C SER A 153 21.43 -34.04 9.40
N TYR A 154 22.55 -33.59 8.86
CA TYR A 154 22.80 -33.51 7.42
C TYR A 154 24.24 -33.90 7.13
N ASP A 155 24.47 -34.59 6.02
CA ASP A 155 25.81 -35.08 5.63
C ASP A 155 26.63 -34.02 4.89
N GLY A 156 26.01 -32.88 4.57
CA GLY A 156 26.66 -31.71 3.99
C GLY A 156 25.67 -30.79 3.26
N ASP A 157 26.20 -29.75 2.64
CA ASP A 157 25.39 -28.72 1.96
C ASP A 157 24.46 -29.29 0.88
N GLN A 158 24.93 -30.29 0.13
CA GLN A 158 24.14 -30.94 -0.93
C GLN A 158 22.94 -31.71 -0.36
N ASP A 159 23.16 -32.42 0.74
CA ASP A 159 22.14 -33.26 1.39
C ASP A 159 21.04 -32.39 2.01
N LEU A 160 21.42 -31.32 2.72
CA LEU A 160 20.48 -30.32 3.23
C LEU A 160 19.61 -29.72 2.11
N VAL A 161 20.23 -29.26 1.02
CA VAL A 161 19.48 -28.67 -0.09
C VAL A 161 18.62 -29.70 -0.80
N ALA A 162 19.10 -30.95 -0.96
CA ALA A 162 18.29 -32.03 -1.51
C ALA A 162 17.07 -32.34 -0.63
N ALA A 163 17.20 -32.27 0.70
CA ALA A 163 16.08 -32.45 1.63
C ALA A 163 15.01 -31.36 1.43
N TRP A 164 15.40 -30.09 1.34
CA TRP A 164 14.46 -29.02 0.98
C TRP A 164 13.83 -29.24 -0.40
N MET A 165 14.62 -29.62 -1.40
CA MET A 165 14.09 -29.91 -2.73
C MET A 165 13.12 -31.09 -2.74
N ASN A 166 13.20 -32.04 -1.82
CA ASN A 166 12.24 -33.14 -1.73
C ASN A 166 10.95 -32.76 -0.98
N SER A 167 10.90 -31.58 -0.37
CA SER A 167 9.71 -31.04 0.27
C SER A 167 9.02 -30.01 -0.64
N PRO A 168 7.76 -30.22 -1.05
CA PRO A 168 7.09 -29.36 -2.03
C PRO A 168 7.12 -27.86 -1.69
N GLY A 169 6.78 -27.47 -0.46
CA GLY A 169 6.76 -26.06 -0.06
C GLY A 169 8.15 -25.41 -0.02
N HIS A 170 9.17 -26.14 0.43
CA HIS A 170 10.55 -25.61 0.43
C HIS A 170 11.12 -25.51 -0.99
N ARG A 171 10.80 -26.49 -1.85
CA ARG A 171 11.12 -26.47 -3.29
C ARG A 171 10.48 -25.26 -3.97
N GLU A 172 9.22 -24.95 -3.66
CA GLU A 172 8.53 -23.78 -4.20
C GLU A 172 9.31 -22.49 -3.88
N ASN A 173 9.78 -22.30 -2.65
CA ASN A 173 10.64 -21.17 -2.30
C ASN A 173 11.95 -21.16 -3.08
N ILE A 174 12.67 -22.30 -3.16
CA ILE A 174 13.94 -22.40 -3.88
C ILE A 174 13.77 -22.08 -5.38
N LEU A 175 12.67 -22.48 -6.00
CA LEU A 175 12.42 -22.32 -7.43
C LEU A 175 11.56 -21.09 -7.77
N ASN A 176 11.15 -20.30 -6.78
CA ASN A 176 10.35 -19.10 -7.02
C ASN A 176 11.17 -18.10 -7.86
N GLN A 177 10.62 -17.75 -9.03
CA GLN A 177 11.27 -16.89 -10.02
C GLN A 177 11.29 -15.42 -9.58
N SER A 178 10.37 -15.01 -8.70
CA SER A 178 10.30 -13.64 -8.19
C SER A 178 11.45 -13.30 -7.24
N PHE A 179 12.02 -14.30 -6.55
CA PHE A 179 13.14 -14.11 -5.63
C PHE A 179 14.46 -13.91 -6.39
N GLN A 180 15.22 -12.89 -5.95
CA GLN A 180 16.47 -12.46 -6.58
C GLN A 180 17.66 -12.54 -5.60
N GLU A 181 17.39 -12.38 -4.31
CA GLU A 181 18.41 -12.39 -3.27
C GLU A 181 18.10 -13.41 -2.18
N ILE A 182 19.13 -13.84 -1.46
CA ILE A 182 19.03 -14.83 -0.40
C ILE A 182 19.98 -14.50 0.76
N GLY A 183 19.50 -14.72 1.99
CA GLY A 183 20.28 -14.85 3.21
C GLY A 183 20.30 -16.29 3.70
N ILE A 184 21.42 -16.75 4.24
CA ILE A 184 21.59 -18.13 4.72
C ILE A 184 22.36 -18.12 6.04
N ALA A 185 21.82 -18.81 7.04
CA ALA A 185 22.52 -19.13 8.28
C ALA A 185 22.40 -20.64 8.55
N ALA A 186 23.49 -21.26 8.97
CA ALA A 186 23.51 -22.65 9.42
C ALA A 186 24.50 -22.81 10.56
N LYS A 187 24.08 -23.51 11.62
CA LYS A 187 24.89 -23.70 12.83
C LYS A 187 24.54 -25.02 13.50
N LYS A 188 25.57 -25.68 14.03
CA LYS A 188 25.41 -26.84 14.91
C LYS A 188 25.37 -26.36 16.36
N GLY A 189 24.40 -26.83 17.12
CA GLY A 189 24.21 -26.44 18.52
C GLY A 189 23.38 -27.44 19.30
N ILE A 190 23.21 -27.21 20.59
CA ILE A 190 22.35 -28.04 21.44
C ILE A 190 20.90 -27.59 21.29
N TYR A 191 20.07 -28.49 20.76
CA TYR A 191 18.62 -28.32 20.65
C TYR A 191 17.94 -29.48 21.39
N GLN A 192 17.09 -29.15 22.36
CA GLN A 192 16.36 -30.10 23.20
C GLN A 192 17.25 -31.22 23.79
N GLY A 193 18.48 -30.87 24.16
CA GLY A 193 19.45 -31.79 24.77
C GLY A 193 20.29 -32.61 23.81
N ALA A 194 20.12 -32.46 22.49
CA ALA A 194 20.91 -33.15 21.47
C ALA A 194 21.67 -32.16 20.57
N GLU A 195 22.88 -32.51 20.18
CA GLU A 195 23.63 -31.74 19.17
C GLU A 195 22.98 -31.90 17.80
N THR A 196 22.55 -30.78 17.22
CA THR A 196 21.68 -30.74 16.03
C THR A 196 22.10 -29.60 15.11
N TRP A 197 21.98 -29.77 13.79
CA TRP A 197 22.08 -28.66 12.85
C TRP A 197 20.74 -27.93 12.76
N LEU A 198 20.82 -26.60 12.77
CA LEU A 198 19.73 -25.73 12.36
C LEU A 198 20.20 -24.91 11.17
N ALA A 199 19.37 -24.81 10.13
CA ALA A 199 19.62 -23.99 8.97
C ALA A 199 18.38 -23.16 8.58
N VAL A 200 18.64 -21.94 8.13
CA VAL A 200 17.65 -20.95 7.72
C VAL A 200 18.05 -20.42 6.34
N GLN A 201 17.13 -20.43 5.38
CA GLN A 201 17.21 -19.61 4.16
C GLN A 201 16.14 -18.53 4.23
N VAL A 202 16.53 -17.29 3.95
CA VAL A 202 15.60 -16.16 3.76
C VAL A 202 15.74 -15.69 2.32
N PHE A 203 14.72 -15.91 1.51
CA PHE A 203 14.64 -15.45 0.13
C PHE A 203 13.99 -14.08 0.09
N ALA A 204 14.39 -13.24 -0.86
CA ALA A 204 13.72 -11.96 -1.06
C ALA A 204 13.64 -11.53 -2.51
N LYS A 205 12.56 -10.82 -2.80
CA LYS A 205 12.48 -9.87 -3.91
C LYS A 205 12.75 -8.47 -3.34
N PRO A 206 13.89 -7.85 -3.64
CA PRO A 206 14.22 -6.52 -3.14
C PRO A 206 13.16 -5.48 -3.53
N LEU A 207 12.88 -4.50 -2.66
CA LEU A 207 12.00 -3.38 -3.00
C LEU A 207 12.50 -2.61 -4.22
N SER A 208 13.82 -2.51 -4.37
CA SER A 208 14.49 -1.86 -5.50
C SER A 208 14.33 -2.59 -6.84
N SER A 209 13.82 -3.82 -6.84
CA SER A 209 13.56 -4.57 -8.08
C SER A 209 12.35 -4.05 -8.85
N CYS A 210 11.50 -3.22 -8.22
CA CYS A 210 10.33 -2.64 -8.88
C CYS A 210 10.36 -1.10 -8.93
N PRO A 211 9.66 -0.48 -9.92
CA PRO A 211 9.55 0.97 -10.01
C PRO A 211 8.97 1.55 -8.72
N GLN A 212 9.64 2.56 -8.16
CA GLN A 212 9.19 3.17 -6.92
C GLN A 212 7.98 4.08 -7.17
N VAL A 213 7.03 4.06 -6.24
CA VAL A 213 5.90 5.00 -6.22
C VAL A 213 6.34 6.29 -5.53
N ASP A 214 6.15 7.42 -6.21
CA ASP A 214 6.48 8.74 -5.70
C ASP A 214 5.51 9.14 -4.57
N GLN A 215 6.01 9.02 -3.34
CA GLN A 215 5.25 9.36 -2.13
C GLN A 215 4.86 10.84 -2.08
N THR A 216 5.57 11.73 -2.78
CA THR A 216 5.21 13.15 -2.83
C THR A 216 3.91 13.38 -3.59
N LEU A 217 3.56 12.51 -4.55
CA LEU A 217 2.27 12.55 -5.22
C LEU A 217 1.15 12.21 -4.24
N HIS A 218 1.32 11.14 -3.44
CA HIS A 218 0.36 10.77 -2.40
C HIS A 218 0.14 11.90 -1.40
N THR A 219 1.22 12.49 -0.87
CA THR A 219 1.11 13.63 0.07
C THR A 219 0.37 14.82 -0.55
N LYS A 220 0.65 15.17 -1.81
CA LYS A 220 -0.05 16.27 -2.50
C LYS A 220 -1.53 15.96 -2.73
N ILE A 221 -1.87 14.72 -3.07
CA ILE A 221 -3.26 14.28 -3.23
C ILE A 221 -4.02 14.46 -1.90
N GLU A 222 -3.44 14.01 -0.79
CA GLU A 222 -4.07 14.17 0.54
C GLU A 222 -4.19 15.64 0.97
N GLN A 223 -3.18 16.46 0.71
CA GLN A 223 -3.26 17.91 0.96
C GLN A 223 -4.38 18.57 0.14
N ASN A 224 -4.47 18.25 -1.15
CA ASN A 224 -5.51 18.77 -2.01
C ASN A 224 -6.90 18.31 -1.53
N LYS A 225 -7.04 17.05 -1.07
CA LYS A 225 -8.28 16.52 -0.49
C LYS A 225 -8.72 17.32 0.72
N THR A 226 -7.80 17.59 1.65
CA THR A 226 -8.09 18.41 2.84
C THR A 226 -8.52 19.82 2.44
N GLN A 227 -7.85 20.43 1.46
CA GLN A 227 -8.20 21.78 1.00
C GLN A 227 -9.57 21.83 0.29
N LEU A 228 -9.87 20.83 -0.55
CA LEU A 228 -11.18 20.71 -1.21
C LEU A 228 -12.30 20.56 -0.17
N ALA A 229 -12.11 19.71 0.84
CA ALA A 229 -13.09 19.55 1.93
C ALA A 229 -13.30 20.86 2.71
N SER A 230 -12.24 21.62 2.99
CA SER A 230 -12.36 22.92 3.64
C SER A 230 -13.11 23.94 2.76
N TRP A 231 -12.88 23.93 1.45
CA TRP A 231 -13.61 24.80 0.53
C TRP A 231 -15.06 24.36 0.34
N ASP A 232 -15.37 23.07 0.44
CA ASP A 232 -16.76 22.60 0.43
C ASP A 232 -17.58 23.22 1.57
N GLU A 233 -17.01 23.27 2.78
CA GLU A 233 -17.65 23.92 3.93
C GLU A 233 -17.87 25.42 3.71
N GLN A 234 -16.84 26.13 3.22
CA GLN A 234 -16.93 27.58 2.94
C GLN A 234 -17.93 27.90 1.82
N ILE A 235 -18.00 27.07 0.77
CA ILE A 235 -18.96 27.23 -0.31
C ILE A 235 -20.38 27.08 0.24
N LEU A 236 -20.63 26.07 1.09
CA LEU A 236 -21.94 25.86 1.72
C LEU A 236 -22.33 27.05 2.62
N GLU A 237 -21.39 27.56 3.41
CA GLU A 237 -21.63 28.75 4.24
C GLU A 237 -21.99 29.97 3.37
N LEU A 238 -21.22 30.26 2.33
CA LEU A 238 -21.49 31.36 1.40
C LEU A 238 -22.86 31.21 0.72
N GLN A 239 -23.23 30.00 0.30
CA GLN A 239 -24.55 29.74 -0.29
C GLN A 239 -25.68 30.07 0.69
N VAL A 240 -25.56 29.64 1.95
CA VAL A 240 -26.53 29.95 3.00
C VAL A 240 -26.59 31.46 3.26
N THR A 241 -25.46 32.14 3.38
CA THR A 241 -25.40 33.60 3.62
C THR A 241 -26.00 34.37 2.43
N MET A 242 -25.71 33.96 1.21
CA MET A 242 -26.27 34.57 0.00
C MET A 242 -27.80 34.44 -0.05
N GLU A 243 -28.35 33.27 0.29
CA GLU A 243 -29.80 33.07 0.29
C GLU A 243 -30.48 33.90 1.38
N GLN A 244 -29.88 34.01 2.56
CA GLN A 244 -30.38 34.86 3.66
C GLN A 244 -30.38 36.35 3.30
N ASN A 245 -29.39 36.80 2.52
CA ASN A 245 -29.20 38.22 2.17
C ASN A 245 -29.63 38.57 0.74
N ARG A 246 -30.43 37.72 0.11
CA ARG A 246 -30.90 37.93 -1.26
C ARG A 246 -31.73 39.22 -1.37
N PRO A 247 -31.37 40.16 -2.27
CA PRO A 247 -32.11 41.41 -2.43
C PRO A 247 -33.59 41.18 -2.78
N LYS A 248 -34.46 41.98 -2.17
CA LYS A 248 -35.92 41.98 -2.40
C LYS A 248 -36.31 43.29 -3.09
N GLY A 249 -37.56 43.39 -3.56
CA GLY A 249 -38.05 44.58 -4.29
C GLY A 249 -38.01 45.93 -3.54
N ARG A 250 -37.62 45.95 -2.26
CA ARG A 250 -37.40 47.16 -1.44
C ARG A 250 -35.98 47.26 -0.86
N SER A 251 -35.04 46.44 -1.32
CA SER A 251 -33.68 46.45 -0.78
C SER A 251 -32.96 47.75 -1.10
N ASN A 252 -32.18 48.24 -0.15
CA ASN A 252 -31.36 49.43 -0.34
C ASN A 252 -30.04 49.10 -1.06
N GLN A 253 -29.28 50.13 -1.44
CA GLN A 253 -28.04 49.94 -2.20
C GLN A 253 -26.97 49.17 -1.40
N GLU A 254 -26.88 49.38 -0.09
CA GLU A 254 -25.90 48.70 0.77
C GLU A 254 -26.17 47.19 0.84
N GLU A 255 -27.44 46.78 0.94
CA GLU A 255 -27.85 45.36 0.91
C GLU A 255 -27.52 44.71 -0.44
N ILE A 256 -27.74 45.43 -1.54
CA ILE A 256 -27.40 44.96 -2.89
C ILE A 256 -25.88 44.81 -3.04
N ASP A 257 -25.10 45.80 -2.59
CA ASP A 257 -23.64 45.79 -2.67
C ASP A 257 -23.06 44.66 -1.82
N TYR A 258 -23.61 44.43 -0.62
CA TYR A 258 -23.22 43.31 0.23
C TYR A 258 -23.47 41.96 -0.46
N TYR A 259 -24.67 41.74 -1.01
CA TYR A 259 -24.99 40.52 -1.75
C TYR A 259 -24.04 40.31 -2.94
N ASN A 260 -23.79 41.35 -3.75
CA ASN A 260 -22.87 41.28 -4.88
C ASN A 260 -21.45 40.93 -4.44
N SER A 261 -21.01 41.39 -3.25
CA SER A 261 -19.72 41.02 -2.68
C SER A 261 -19.63 39.53 -2.31
N LEU A 262 -20.72 38.93 -1.82
CA LEU A 262 -20.79 37.50 -1.52
C LEU A 262 -20.76 36.65 -2.80
N VAL A 263 -21.51 37.06 -3.83
CA VAL A 263 -21.49 36.42 -5.15
C VAL A 263 -20.07 36.39 -5.72
N LYS A 264 -19.32 37.49 -5.58
CA LYS A 264 -17.93 37.56 -6.04
C LYS A 264 -17.03 36.56 -5.31
N GLN A 265 -17.14 36.49 -3.98
CA GLN A 265 -16.37 35.54 -3.15
C GLN A 265 -16.69 34.09 -3.54
N TYR A 266 -17.98 33.77 -3.69
CA TYR A 266 -18.44 32.46 -4.10
C TYR A 266 -17.87 32.06 -5.47
N ASN A 267 -17.94 32.95 -6.47
CA ASN A 267 -17.45 32.66 -7.81
C ASN A 267 -15.93 32.43 -7.85
N GLU A 268 -15.18 33.21 -7.07
CA GLU A 268 -13.73 33.04 -6.95
C GLU A 268 -13.38 31.70 -6.28
N LEU A 269 -14.06 31.36 -5.19
CA LEU A 269 -13.86 30.10 -4.47
C LEU A 269 -14.23 28.90 -5.34
N ALA A 270 -15.36 28.94 -6.05
CA ALA A 270 -15.78 27.89 -6.97
C ALA A 270 -14.78 27.68 -8.13
N LYS A 271 -14.19 28.76 -8.66
CA LYS A 271 -13.14 28.68 -9.68
C LYS A 271 -11.88 28.00 -9.14
N ASN A 272 -11.45 28.36 -7.93
CA ASN A 272 -10.29 27.76 -7.28
C ASN A 272 -10.52 26.27 -6.99
N TYR A 273 -11.71 25.94 -6.49
CA TYR A 273 -12.14 24.56 -6.23
C TYR A 273 -12.06 23.69 -7.50
N ASN A 274 -12.63 24.14 -8.61
CA ASN A 274 -12.60 23.41 -9.88
C ASN A 274 -11.17 23.23 -10.40
N THR A 275 -10.34 24.26 -10.26
CA THR A 275 -8.92 24.20 -10.66
C THR A 275 -8.18 23.15 -9.84
N LEU A 276 -8.34 23.15 -8.52
CA LEU A 276 -7.68 22.20 -7.63
C LEU A 276 -8.20 20.77 -7.85
N THR A 277 -9.49 20.62 -8.14
CA THR A 277 -10.10 19.35 -8.53
C THR A 277 -9.42 18.76 -9.75
N ASP A 278 -9.29 19.53 -10.84
CA ASP A 278 -8.66 19.06 -12.07
C ASP A 278 -7.18 18.74 -11.90
N GLN A 279 -6.46 19.53 -11.09
CA GLN A 279 -5.08 19.23 -10.72
C GLN A 279 -4.99 17.92 -9.94
N THR A 280 -5.90 17.70 -8.98
CA THR A 280 -5.91 16.49 -8.14
C THR A 280 -6.20 15.24 -8.96
N LYS A 281 -7.15 15.30 -9.92
CA LYS A 281 -7.44 14.19 -10.83
C LYS A 281 -6.18 13.74 -11.60
N LYS A 282 -5.41 14.68 -12.15
CA LYS A 282 -4.16 14.38 -12.86
C LYS A 282 -3.12 13.74 -11.94
N LEU A 283 -3.00 14.20 -10.69
CA LEU A 283 -2.10 13.60 -9.71
C LEU A 283 -2.51 12.17 -9.38
N VAL A 284 -3.82 11.91 -9.20
CA VAL A 284 -4.35 10.57 -8.94
C VAL A 284 -4.11 9.63 -10.12
N GLU A 285 -4.33 10.08 -11.36
CA GLU A 285 -4.02 9.29 -12.56
C GLU A 285 -2.53 8.89 -12.63
N GLN A 286 -1.63 9.84 -12.33
CA GLN A 286 -0.19 9.57 -12.27
C GLN A 286 0.18 8.58 -11.17
N TYR A 287 -0.37 8.78 -9.96
CA TYR A 287 -0.13 7.89 -8.83
C TYR A 287 -0.63 6.47 -9.12
N ASN A 288 -1.84 6.32 -9.64
CA ASN A 288 -2.41 5.02 -10.01
C ASN A 288 -1.59 4.30 -11.06
N ALA A 289 -1.07 5.01 -12.06
CA ALA A 289 -0.18 4.41 -13.06
C ALA A 289 1.11 3.87 -12.42
N GLN A 290 1.69 4.58 -11.45
CA GLN A 290 2.87 4.12 -10.72
C GLN A 290 2.57 2.92 -9.84
N VAL A 291 1.45 2.93 -9.11
CA VAL A 291 1.00 1.79 -8.31
C VAL A 291 0.74 0.57 -9.19
N ALA A 292 0.08 0.73 -10.34
CA ALA A 292 -0.15 -0.36 -11.28
C ALA A 292 1.17 -0.94 -11.82
N ALA A 293 2.15 -0.09 -12.14
CA ALA A 293 3.47 -0.53 -12.56
C ALA A 293 4.23 -1.28 -11.45
N PHE A 294 4.14 -0.80 -10.21
CA PHE A 294 4.71 -1.48 -9.05
C PHE A 294 4.04 -2.85 -8.83
N ASN A 295 2.70 -2.91 -8.79
CA ASN A 295 1.95 -4.15 -8.55
C ASN A 295 2.21 -5.19 -9.64
N SER A 296 2.17 -4.76 -10.91
CA SER A 296 2.50 -5.63 -12.03
C SER A 296 3.92 -6.17 -11.94
N CYS A 297 4.88 -5.36 -11.49
CA CYS A 297 6.23 -5.83 -11.22
C CYS A 297 6.25 -6.78 -10.02
N ALA A 298 5.55 -6.48 -8.92
CA ALA A 298 5.53 -7.25 -7.68
C ALA A 298 4.98 -8.67 -7.86
N GLU A 299 3.95 -8.83 -8.69
CA GLU A 299 3.28 -10.12 -9.00
C GLU A 299 4.09 -11.06 -9.92
N GLN A 300 5.14 -10.57 -10.57
CA GLN A 300 6.03 -11.36 -11.45
C GLN A 300 7.15 -12.08 -10.68
#